data_AF-A0A8B4QAY6-F1
#
_entry.id   AF-A0A8B4QAY6-F1
#
_cell.length_a   1.000
_cell.length_b   1.000
_cell.length_c   1.000
_cell.angle_alpha   90.00
_cell.angle_beta   90.00
_cell.angle_gamma   90.00
#
_symmetry.space_group_name_H-M   'P 1'
#
loop_
_entity.id
_entity.type
_entity.pdbx_description
1 polymer ?
#
loop_
_entity_poly.entity_id
_entity_poly.type
_entity_poly.pdbx_seq_one_letter_code
_entity_poly.pdbx_strand_id
1 'polypeptide(L)'
;MKIYNYEVPAVLQHTEPLLVELEGESIGTVKRVYSNPIKRVIDSTLDYKYFVKIESEIDGFPKAVCKKIQRKGKIFFEAKEDGAPIYRIAYTGWKALIPEVVISNGETMLRVDMDRELGSTFTYNEEVVAKWHTSFDDTRNVFIAKFEVEEDCPIKNPALLLSIAQAVLFIGA
;
A
#
# COMPACT_ATOMS: atom_id res chain seq x y z
N MET A 1 -12.97 13.12 -7.09
CA MET A 1 -11.59 12.73 -6.71
C MET A 1 -11.34 13.01 -5.23
N LYS A 2 -10.67 12.12 -4.50
CA LYS A 2 -10.18 12.33 -3.12
C LYS A 2 -8.66 12.23 -3.04
N ILE A 3 -8.04 13.02 -2.18
CA ILE A 3 -6.57 13.07 -2.03
C ILE A 3 -6.19 12.78 -0.58
N TYR A 4 -5.53 11.65 -0.37
CA TYR A 4 -5.02 11.23 0.94
C TYR A 4 -3.54 11.58 1.05
N ASN A 5 -3.14 12.27 2.11
CA ASN A 5 -1.76 12.63 2.37
C ASN A 5 -1.28 11.97 3.65
N TYR A 6 -0.04 11.53 3.69
CA TYR A 6 0.57 10.98 4.90
C TYR A 6 2.09 11.04 4.81
N GLU A 7 2.74 11.10 5.96
CA GLU A 7 4.20 11.11 6.05
C GLU A 7 4.71 9.76 6.53
N VAL A 8 5.77 9.28 5.89
CA VAL A 8 6.38 7.99 6.19
C VAL A 8 7.85 8.20 6.56
N PRO A 9 8.26 7.91 7.80
CA PRO A 9 9.67 7.94 8.17
C PRO A 9 10.50 7.02 7.26
N ALA A 10 11.67 7.46 6.81
CA ALA A 10 12.57 6.65 6.00
C ALA A 10 13.31 5.55 6.79
N VAL A 11 12.70 5.08 7.89
CA VAL A 11 13.25 4.09 8.83
C VAL A 11 12.35 2.87 8.83
N LEU A 12 12.88 1.73 8.36
CA LEU A 12 12.12 0.47 8.15
C LEU A 12 11.61 -0.25 9.42
N GLN A 13 11.91 0.32 10.57
CA GLN A 13 11.59 -0.22 11.89
C GLN A 13 10.38 0.47 12.53
N HIS A 14 9.84 1.49 11.86
CA HIS A 14 8.83 2.37 12.41
C HIS A 14 7.48 1.65 12.43
N THR A 15 6.93 1.44 13.63
CA THR A 15 5.66 0.73 13.84
C THR A 15 4.55 1.63 14.40
N GLU A 16 4.86 2.88 14.74
CA GLU A 16 3.85 3.81 15.22
C GLU A 16 2.86 4.16 14.10
N PRO A 17 1.59 4.45 14.44
CA PRO A 17 0.61 4.87 13.46
C PRO A 17 1.02 6.15 12.73
N LEU A 18 0.98 6.10 11.41
CA LEU A 18 1.13 7.25 10.53
C LEU A 18 -0.26 7.83 10.30
N LEU A 19 -0.43 9.13 10.55
CA LEU A 19 -1.71 9.80 10.31
C LEU A 19 -1.95 9.93 8.81
N VAL A 20 -3.20 9.68 8.42
CA VAL A 20 -3.68 9.92 7.05
C VAL A 20 -4.61 11.11 7.08
N GLU A 21 -4.27 12.11 6.27
CA GLU A 21 -5.01 13.35 6.14
C GLU A 21 -5.81 13.39 4.85
N LEU A 22 -7.01 13.96 4.92
CA LEU A 22 -7.84 14.32 3.78
C LEU A 22 -8.30 15.75 4.01
N GLU A 23 -8.06 16.64 3.04
CA GLU A 23 -8.43 18.06 3.14
C GLU A 23 -7.85 18.79 4.37
N GLY A 24 -6.73 18.30 4.91
CA GLY A 24 -6.06 18.86 6.09
C GLY A 24 -6.60 18.34 7.43
N GLU A 25 -7.56 17.42 7.42
CA GLU A 25 -8.07 16.75 8.60
C GLU A 25 -7.55 15.30 8.67
N SER A 26 -7.12 14.87 9.86
CA SER A 26 -6.74 13.47 10.10
C SER A 26 -7.98 12.59 10.12
N ILE A 27 -8.07 11.66 9.18
CA ILE A 27 -9.23 10.77 8.99
C ILE A 27 -8.92 9.30 9.28
N GLY A 28 -7.72 8.99 9.77
CA GLY A 28 -7.31 7.62 10.00
C GLY A 28 -5.81 7.41 10.06
N THR A 29 -5.38 6.16 9.93
CA THR A 29 -3.98 5.78 10.06
C THR A 29 -3.55 4.67 9.11
N VAL A 30 -2.23 4.61 8.87
CA VAL A 30 -1.52 3.49 8.26
C VAL A 30 -0.39 3.06 9.20
N LYS A 31 -0.22 1.77 9.46
CA LYS A 31 0.82 1.28 10.38
C LYS A 31 1.37 -0.08 10.00
N ARG A 32 2.63 -0.30 10.39
CA ARG A 32 3.30 -1.60 10.29
C ARG A 32 3.04 -2.43 11.54
N VAL A 33 2.59 -3.65 11.34
CA VAL A 33 2.20 -4.56 12.41
C VAL A 33 2.86 -5.92 12.24
N TYR A 34 3.41 -6.41 13.35
CA TYR A 34 3.90 -7.77 13.48
C TYR A 34 2.91 -8.56 14.32
N SER A 35 2.62 -9.81 13.92
CA SER A 35 1.69 -10.63 14.71
C SER A 35 2.24 -11.03 16.08
N ASN A 36 3.56 -10.94 16.27
CA ASN A 36 4.22 -11.09 17.57
C ASN A 36 5.64 -10.47 17.52
N PRO A 37 6.25 -10.21 18.69
CA PRO A 37 7.60 -9.64 18.77
C PRO A 37 8.70 -10.53 18.18
N ILE A 38 8.58 -11.85 18.29
CA ILE A 38 9.58 -12.80 17.76
C ILE A 38 9.74 -12.63 16.25
N LYS A 39 8.62 -12.48 15.52
CA LYS A 39 8.66 -12.23 14.09
C LYS A 39 9.36 -10.92 13.74
N ARG A 40 9.22 -9.87 14.55
CA ARG A 40 9.94 -8.60 14.34
C ARG A 40 11.46 -8.79 14.46
N VAL A 41 11.91 -9.59 15.44
CA VAL A 41 13.33 -9.91 15.63
C VAL A 41 13.87 -10.77 14.48
N ILE A 42 13.10 -11.74 13.99
CA ILE A 42 13.53 -12.51 12.82
C ILE A 42 13.58 -11.60 11.59
N ASP A 43 12.55 -10.77 11.38
CA ASP A 43 12.48 -9.85 10.24
C ASP A 43 13.58 -8.79 10.27
N SER A 44 14.11 -8.43 11.45
CA SER A 44 15.25 -7.49 11.53
C SER A 44 16.52 -8.01 10.87
N THR A 45 16.65 -9.33 10.74
CA THR A 45 17.76 -9.95 9.99
C THR A 45 17.46 -10.07 8.49
N LEU A 46 16.25 -9.67 8.07
CA LEU A 46 15.70 -9.79 6.72
C LEU A 46 15.10 -8.46 6.22
N ASP A 47 15.70 -7.33 6.63
CA ASP A 47 15.30 -5.96 6.29
C ASP A 47 13.87 -5.54 6.67
N TYR A 48 13.20 -6.24 7.59
CA TYR A 48 11.83 -5.93 8.02
C TYR A 48 10.79 -6.02 6.89
N LYS A 49 10.90 -7.01 6.00
CA LYS A 49 10.07 -7.10 4.77
C LYS A 49 9.17 -8.34 4.67
N TYR A 50 9.39 -9.35 5.50
CA TYR A 50 8.82 -10.69 5.28
C TYR A 50 7.65 -11.01 6.18
N PHE A 51 7.67 -10.53 7.43
CA PHE A 51 6.66 -10.85 8.43
C PHE A 51 5.77 -9.67 8.80
N VAL A 52 6.16 -8.46 8.37
CA VAL A 52 5.36 -7.26 8.52
C VAL A 52 4.05 -7.34 7.73
N LYS A 53 3.00 -6.78 8.32
CA LYS A 53 1.73 -6.48 7.66
C LYS A 53 1.52 -4.98 7.73
N ILE A 54 0.88 -4.43 6.71
CA ILE A 54 0.37 -3.07 6.76
C ILE A 54 -1.08 -3.13 7.16
N GLU A 55 -1.43 -2.43 8.24
CA GLU A 55 -2.82 -2.17 8.60
C GLU A 55 -3.15 -0.72 8.25
N SER A 56 -4.34 -0.50 7.69
CA SER A 56 -4.87 0.84 7.47
C SER A 56 -6.30 0.91 7.99
N GLU A 57 -6.63 2.04 8.59
CA GLU A 57 -7.92 2.34 9.18
C GLU A 57 -8.30 3.75 8.76
N ILE A 58 -9.47 3.90 8.14
CA ILE A 58 -9.98 5.18 7.64
C ILE A 58 -11.42 5.32 8.13
N ASP A 59 -11.76 6.49 8.67
CA ASP A 59 -13.06 6.76 9.28
C ASP A 59 -14.21 6.45 8.31
N GLY A 60 -15.20 5.70 8.81
CA GLY A 60 -16.35 5.27 8.03
C GLY A 60 -16.13 4.06 7.12
N PHE A 61 -14.93 3.46 7.12
CA PHE A 61 -14.63 2.28 6.32
C PHE A 61 -14.12 1.10 7.17
N PRO A 62 -14.35 -0.15 6.73
CA PRO A 62 -13.76 -1.32 7.39
C PRO A 62 -12.24 -1.25 7.39
N LYS A 63 -11.62 -1.67 8.50
CA LYS A 63 -10.17 -1.81 8.60
C LYS A 63 -9.65 -2.75 7.52
N ALA A 64 -8.54 -2.36 6.90
CA ALA A 64 -7.87 -3.15 5.89
C ALA A 64 -6.48 -3.60 6.32
N VAL A 65 -6.05 -4.74 5.78
CA VAL A 65 -4.73 -5.32 6.02
C VAL A 65 -4.15 -5.85 4.73
N CYS A 66 -2.91 -5.47 4.42
CA CYS A 66 -2.11 -6.05 3.36
C CYS A 66 -0.87 -6.75 3.93
N LYS A 67 -0.54 -7.93 3.42
CA LYS A 67 0.62 -8.71 3.87
C LYS A 67 1.30 -9.42 2.70
N LYS A 68 2.61 -9.56 2.80
CA LYS A 68 3.40 -10.41 1.89
C LYS A 68 3.11 -11.89 2.17
N ILE A 69 2.98 -12.68 1.12
CA ILE A 69 2.77 -14.13 1.16
C ILE A 69 3.77 -14.79 0.23
N GLN A 70 4.39 -15.86 0.72
CA GLN A 70 5.24 -16.73 -0.06
C GLN A 70 4.57 -18.11 -0.17
N ARG A 71 4.28 -18.55 -1.39
CA ARG A 71 3.68 -19.88 -1.64
C ARG A 71 4.34 -20.51 -2.86
N LYS A 72 4.82 -21.75 -2.71
CA LYS A 72 5.47 -22.54 -3.79
C LYS A 72 6.56 -21.74 -4.52
N GLY A 73 7.41 -21.02 -3.78
CA GLY A 73 8.50 -20.21 -4.33
C GLY A 73 8.07 -18.88 -4.98
N LYS A 74 6.77 -18.58 -5.07
CA LYS A 74 6.26 -17.30 -5.57
C LYS A 74 5.96 -16.34 -4.43
N ILE A 75 6.26 -15.07 -4.64
CA ILE A 75 5.93 -13.96 -3.73
C ILE A 75 4.75 -13.19 -4.33
N PHE A 76 3.73 -12.96 -3.52
CA PHE A 76 2.59 -12.09 -3.82
C PHE A 76 2.16 -11.41 -2.52
N PHE A 77 1.18 -10.51 -2.60
CA PHE A 77 0.54 -9.93 -1.42
C PHE A 77 -0.93 -10.30 -1.39
N GLU A 78 -1.48 -10.34 -0.17
CA GLU A 78 -2.90 -10.48 0.07
C GLU A 78 -3.37 -9.24 0.82
N ALA A 79 -4.35 -8.54 0.24
CA ALA A 79 -5.05 -7.45 0.88
C ALA A 79 -6.49 -7.87 1.16
N LYS A 80 -6.99 -7.51 2.33
CA LYS A 80 -8.38 -7.76 2.73
C LYS A 80 -8.90 -6.66 3.64
N GLU A 81 -10.20 -6.50 3.60
CA GLU A 81 -11.00 -5.72 4.55
C GLU A 81 -12.06 -6.65 5.16
N ASP A 82 -12.63 -6.26 6.30
CA ASP A 82 -13.62 -7.11 6.95
C ASP A 82 -14.90 -7.23 6.12
N GLY A 83 -15.40 -8.46 5.97
CA GLY A 83 -16.62 -8.75 5.19
C GLY A 83 -16.48 -8.76 3.67
N ALA A 84 -15.29 -8.55 3.09
CA ALA A 84 -15.09 -8.50 1.63
C ALA A 84 -14.14 -9.58 1.06
N PRO A 85 -14.14 -9.81 -0.27
CA PRO A 85 -13.20 -10.73 -0.92
C PRO A 85 -11.74 -10.32 -0.74
N ILE A 86 -10.86 -11.32 -0.74
CA ILE A 86 -9.41 -11.10 -0.69
C ILE A 86 -8.91 -10.68 -2.06
N TYR A 87 -8.19 -9.57 -2.11
CA TYR A 87 -7.43 -9.16 -3.29
C TYR A 87 -6.03 -9.76 -3.22
N ARG A 88 -5.61 -10.40 -4.31
CA ARG A 88 -4.24 -10.86 -4.53
C ARG A 88 -3.52 -9.85 -5.38
N ILE A 89 -2.30 -9.51 -4.96
CA ILE A 89 -1.42 -8.58 -5.65
C ILE A 89 -0.19 -9.34 -6.12
N ALA A 90 -0.01 -9.44 -7.43
CA ALA A 90 1.06 -10.24 -8.03
C ALA A 90 1.79 -9.46 -9.12
N TYR A 91 3.10 -9.69 -9.19
CA TYR A 91 3.91 -9.27 -10.32
C TYR A 91 3.58 -10.15 -11.51
N THR A 92 3.18 -9.54 -12.62
CA THR A 92 2.78 -10.25 -13.84
C THR A 92 3.82 -10.17 -14.94
N GLY A 93 4.73 -9.21 -14.87
CA GLY A 93 5.83 -9.09 -15.82
C GLY A 93 6.58 -7.77 -15.67
N TRP A 94 7.25 -7.40 -16.76
CA TRP A 94 7.93 -6.12 -16.93
C TRP A 94 7.47 -5.50 -18.25
N LYS A 95 7.11 -4.23 -18.24
CA LYS A 95 6.86 -3.44 -19.45
C LYS A 95 7.83 -2.28 -19.45
N ALA A 96 8.71 -2.21 -20.44
CA ALA A 96 9.71 -1.13 -20.54
C ALA A 96 10.51 -0.88 -19.23
N LEU A 97 10.94 -1.95 -18.54
CA LEU A 97 11.65 -1.91 -17.24
C LEU A 97 10.82 -1.42 -16.04
N ILE A 98 9.53 -1.17 -16.21
CA ILE A 98 8.57 -0.91 -15.13
C ILE A 98 7.92 -2.24 -14.74
N PRO A 99 7.96 -2.66 -13.46
CA PRO A 99 7.28 -3.87 -13.05
C PRO A 99 5.77 -3.67 -13.12
N GLU A 100 5.08 -4.60 -13.78
CA GLU A 100 3.62 -4.58 -13.88
C GLU A 100 3.03 -5.42 -12.76
N VAL A 101 2.23 -4.77 -11.93
CA VAL A 101 1.56 -5.40 -10.80
C VAL A 101 0.06 -5.45 -11.08
N VAL A 102 -0.56 -6.58 -10.77
CA VAL A 102 -2.02 -6.74 -10.87
C VAL A 102 -2.60 -6.91 -9.48
N ILE A 103 -3.66 -6.18 -9.19
CA ILE A 103 -4.51 -6.31 -7.99
C ILE A 103 -5.82 -6.95 -8.44
N SER A 104 -6.16 -8.14 -7.92
CA SER A 104 -7.39 -8.81 -8.32
C SER A 104 -8.00 -9.71 -7.25
N ASN A 105 -9.32 -9.73 -7.17
CA ASN A 105 -10.10 -10.70 -6.39
C ASN A 105 -10.76 -11.80 -7.27
N GLY A 106 -10.46 -11.81 -8.59
CA GLY A 106 -11.06 -12.70 -9.58
C GLY A 106 -12.23 -12.10 -10.37
N GLU A 107 -12.91 -11.09 -9.82
CA GLU A 107 -14.01 -10.36 -10.49
C GLU A 107 -13.54 -8.97 -10.95
N THR A 108 -12.86 -8.27 -10.06
CA THR A 108 -12.24 -6.97 -10.29
C THR A 108 -10.74 -7.16 -10.54
N MET A 109 -10.19 -6.41 -11.49
CA MET A 109 -8.76 -6.40 -11.80
C MET A 109 -8.28 -4.99 -12.07
N LEU A 110 -7.31 -4.51 -11.27
CA LEU A 110 -6.59 -3.27 -11.55
C LEU A 110 -5.16 -3.63 -11.99
N ARG A 111 -4.63 -2.86 -12.93
CA ARG A 111 -3.21 -2.83 -13.26
C ARG A 111 -2.54 -1.70 -12.52
N VAL A 112 -1.30 -1.92 -12.08
CA VAL A 112 -0.48 -0.91 -11.42
C VAL A 112 0.84 -0.84 -12.15
N ASP A 113 1.07 0.31 -12.78
CA ASP A 113 2.35 0.67 -13.38
C ASP A 113 3.18 1.37 -12.31
N MET A 114 4.24 0.72 -11.85
CA MET A 114 5.10 1.23 -10.78
C MET A 114 6.27 2.04 -11.33
N ASP A 115 6.05 3.32 -11.59
CA ASP A 115 7.15 4.22 -11.91
C ASP A 115 7.81 4.74 -10.63
N ARG A 116 9.13 4.56 -10.55
CA ARG A 116 9.94 4.96 -9.38
C ARG A 116 10.19 6.46 -9.33
N GLU A 117 10.15 7.16 -10.46
CA GLU A 117 10.38 8.60 -10.55
C GLU A 117 9.06 9.36 -10.62
N LEU A 118 8.07 8.83 -11.34
CA LEU A 118 6.81 9.51 -11.62
C LEU A 118 5.65 9.06 -10.72
N GLY A 119 5.86 8.12 -9.80
CA GLY A 119 4.79 7.55 -8.98
C GLY A 119 4.03 6.41 -9.67
N SER A 120 3.20 5.70 -8.91
CA SER A 120 2.49 4.53 -9.40
C SER A 120 1.07 4.87 -9.86
N THR A 121 0.69 4.40 -11.04
CA THR A 121 -0.63 4.62 -11.63
C THR A 121 -1.47 3.35 -11.57
N PHE A 122 -2.71 3.47 -11.11
CA PHE A 122 -3.68 2.38 -11.01
C PHE A 122 -4.71 2.54 -12.12
N THR A 123 -4.87 1.50 -12.93
CA THR A 123 -5.75 1.49 -14.10
C THR A 123 -6.80 0.40 -13.98
N TYR A 124 -8.06 0.76 -14.23
CA TYR A 124 -9.21 -0.14 -14.32
C TYR A 124 -9.91 0.10 -15.66
N ASN A 125 -10.16 -0.94 -16.45
CA ASN A 125 -10.79 -0.82 -17.77
C ASN A 125 -10.15 0.26 -18.66
N GLU A 126 -8.81 0.33 -18.66
CA GLU A 126 -8.02 1.32 -19.44
C GLU A 126 -8.10 2.77 -18.93
N GLU A 127 -8.87 3.03 -17.88
CA GLU A 127 -8.99 4.35 -17.24
C GLU A 127 -8.14 4.42 -15.97
N VAL A 128 -7.51 5.57 -15.74
CA VAL A 128 -6.73 5.81 -14.51
C VAL A 128 -7.71 6.12 -13.38
N VAL A 129 -7.72 5.27 -12.36
CA VAL A 129 -8.65 5.37 -11.22
C VAL A 129 -7.97 5.75 -9.91
N ALA A 130 -6.64 5.65 -9.86
CA ALA A 130 -5.87 6.18 -8.74
C ALA A 130 -4.41 6.44 -9.13
N LYS A 131 -3.76 7.36 -8.42
CA LYS A 131 -2.32 7.61 -8.56
C LYS A 131 -1.67 7.82 -7.20
N TRP A 132 -0.55 7.16 -6.99
CA TRP A 132 0.22 7.27 -5.76
C TRP A 132 1.59 7.86 -6.05
N HIS A 133 1.92 8.93 -5.37
CA HIS A 133 3.16 9.67 -5.57
C HIS A 133 3.82 9.95 -4.24
N THR A 134 5.15 10.05 -4.26
CA THR A 134 5.92 10.42 -3.08
C THR A 134 7.08 11.33 -3.43
N SER A 135 7.39 12.25 -2.53
CA SER A 135 8.62 13.02 -2.54
C SER A 135 9.41 12.75 -1.26
N PHE A 136 10.74 12.82 -1.33
CA PHE A 136 11.59 12.66 -0.17
C PHE A 136 11.99 14.04 0.39
N ASP A 137 11.85 14.23 1.70
CA ASP A 137 12.35 15.38 2.44
C ASP A 137 13.62 14.97 3.18
N ASP A 138 14.78 15.31 2.60
CA ASP A 138 16.10 15.01 3.16
C ASP A 138 16.33 15.62 4.55
N THR A 139 15.68 16.75 4.86
CA THR A 139 15.91 17.47 6.13
C THR A 139 15.23 16.76 7.29
N ARG A 140 14.01 16.27 7.06
CA ARG A 140 13.23 15.53 8.06
C ARG A 140 13.43 14.03 7.97
N ASN A 141 14.08 13.53 6.93
CA ASN A 141 14.26 12.11 6.63
C ASN A 141 12.91 11.37 6.56
N VAL A 142 11.95 11.98 5.88
CA VAL A 142 10.59 11.45 5.68
C VAL A 142 10.22 11.45 4.20
N PHE A 143 9.41 10.48 3.82
CA PHE A 143 8.71 10.50 2.55
C PHE A 143 7.34 11.13 2.75
N ILE A 144 7.01 12.09 1.90
CA ILE A 144 5.70 12.74 1.85
C ILE A 144 4.92 12.00 0.77
N ALA A 145 3.87 11.28 1.16
CA ALA A 145 3.06 10.48 0.26
C ALA A 145 1.71 11.14 -0.03
N LYS A 146 1.30 11.06 -1.29
CA LYS A 146 0.02 11.53 -1.81
C LYS A 146 -0.65 10.42 -2.60
N PHE A 147 -1.86 10.07 -2.22
CA PHE A 147 -2.69 9.10 -2.92
C PHE A 147 -3.97 9.76 -3.44
N GLU A 148 -4.06 9.89 -4.75
CA GLU A 148 -5.20 10.42 -5.48
C GLU A 148 -6.09 9.26 -5.91
N VAL A 149 -7.37 9.29 -5.54
CA VAL A 149 -8.33 8.22 -5.86
C VAL A 149 -9.56 8.83 -6.52
N GLU A 150 -9.89 8.33 -7.70
CA GLU A 150 -11.08 8.75 -8.44
C GLU A 150 -12.35 8.13 -7.85
N GLU A 151 -13.48 8.80 -8.02
CA GLU A 151 -14.77 8.37 -7.45
C GLU A 151 -15.29 7.06 -8.06
N ASP A 152 -14.92 6.80 -9.32
CA ASP A 152 -15.27 5.62 -10.08
C ASP A 152 -14.37 4.40 -9.77
N CYS A 153 -13.28 4.58 -9.01
CA CYS A 153 -12.38 3.49 -8.63
C CYS A 153 -13.16 2.29 -8.07
N PRO A 154 -12.98 1.07 -8.61
CA PRO A 154 -13.81 -0.08 -8.21
C PRO A 154 -13.53 -0.55 -6.77
N ILE A 155 -12.38 -0.20 -6.20
CA ILE A 155 -12.07 -0.44 -4.79
C ILE A 155 -12.50 0.80 -4.00
N LYS A 156 -13.68 0.74 -3.37
CA LYS A 156 -14.29 1.88 -2.68
C LYS A 156 -13.70 2.18 -1.31
N ASN A 157 -13.06 1.21 -0.67
CA ASN A 157 -12.43 1.42 0.62
C ASN A 157 -11.01 2.00 0.46
N PRO A 158 -10.77 3.26 0.86
CA PRO A 158 -9.45 3.87 0.79
C PRO A 158 -8.43 3.18 1.71
N ALA A 159 -8.85 2.60 2.84
CA ALA A 159 -7.95 1.85 3.73
C ALA A 159 -7.33 0.65 3.01
N LEU A 160 -8.11 -0.05 2.16
CA LEU A 160 -7.61 -1.17 1.39
C LEU A 160 -6.55 -0.72 0.39
N LEU A 161 -6.84 0.34 -0.36
CA LEU A 161 -5.89 0.94 -1.31
C LEU A 161 -4.60 1.40 -0.60
N LEU A 162 -4.70 2.14 0.50
CA LEU A 162 -3.55 2.63 1.26
C LEU A 162 -2.68 1.48 1.79
N SER A 163 -3.31 0.42 2.32
CA SER A 163 -2.58 -0.76 2.79
C SER A 163 -1.82 -1.46 1.65
N ILE A 164 -2.38 -1.50 0.44
CA ILE A 164 -1.74 -2.06 -0.75
C ILE A 164 -0.59 -1.17 -1.18
N ALA A 165 -0.82 0.13 -1.35
CA ALA A 165 0.20 1.10 -1.79
C ALA A 165 1.43 1.04 -0.88
N GLN A 166 1.24 1.12 0.44
CA GLN A 166 2.33 1.07 1.40
C GLN A 166 3.06 -0.28 1.41
N ALA A 167 2.35 -1.39 1.23
CA ALA A 167 2.96 -2.73 1.23
C ALA A 167 3.73 -3.05 -0.06
N VAL A 168 3.23 -2.58 -1.21
CA VAL A 168 3.68 -3.01 -2.55
C VAL A 168 4.63 -2.01 -3.17
N LEU A 169 4.33 -0.71 -3.05
CA LEU A 169 5.10 0.37 -3.68
C LEU A 169 6.29 0.81 -2.82
N PHE A 170 6.31 0.33 -1.57
CA PHE A 170 7.44 0.27 -0.65
C PHE A 170 8.24 1.56 -0.52
N ILE A 171 7.76 2.43 0.36
CA ILE A 171 8.47 3.65 0.73
C ILE A 171 8.53 3.74 2.23
N GLY A 172 9.75 3.60 2.77
CA GLY A 172 10.02 3.72 4.20
C GLY A 172 9.11 2.87 5.09
N ALA A 173 9.15 3.20 6.38
CA ALA A 173 8.50 2.53 7.51
C ALA A 173 8.95 1.09 7.79
#